data_AF-A0A6N8UNZ8-F1
#
_entry.id   AF-A0A6N8UNZ8-F1
#
_cell.length_a   1.000
_cell.length_b   1.000
_cell.length_c   1.000
_cell.angle_alpha   90.00
_cell.angle_beta   90.00
_cell.angle_gamma   90.00
#
_symmetry.space_group_name_H-M   'P 1'
#
loop_
_entity.id
_entity.type
_entity.pdbx_description
1 polymer ?
#
loop_
_entity_poly.entity_id
_entity_poly.type
_entity_poly.pdbx_seq_one_letter_code
_entity_poly.pdbx_strand_id
1 'polypeptide(L)'
;GDWRLLFLYRDRIDHVTHQLVHEAAKKYLKASNRTIGYFRPVDETPPRVDVPTTPDLQEMVSGYKGREALAEGEDFEPSLSNIAGRSEFTQLSNGARVAFLTKENRGDSVMLRINLRTGTLETRWDKGYAASMASAMPMRGSLNYSRTEIQDERDRLKLSGSVGNGGITINTDRQNLEESIRLFADVAKNPSWDAAEFELVRKATLANLEADRSEPGVKAIYALQKHLNRYEKGDPRYVSSIDEDIEGFTNVTLEDAREYYEQSIGIGPGTTITIVGDFDPKSTINLLEEEFCDWMSSVPYERVPNESQGHSPIREAIEAPDKENAVMYAGYDFPFRDTNPDYEAMVVASYIMGGGFLNSRLATRIRQKDGMSYGVGGGFSAHPIDQRGYFSGYAIMGPDNSEKVVAAFLEEVERAVADGFTEEEVEAAKKGLLDSYLRQRSSDGTISNMLNSDMFYSRDMDFRQAREDKIAGLTAEEVSTAFSKYIDPAKISIVTSGDFASLMEESGE
;
A
#
# COMPACT_ATOMS: atom_id res chain seq x y z
N GLY A 1 -4.19 2.46 30.75
CA GLY A 1 -5.55 2.85 30.35
C GLY A 1 -6.47 1.67 30.57
N ASP A 2 -7.71 1.92 30.97
CA ASP A 2 -8.72 0.86 31.13
C ASP A 2 -9.34 0.51 29.77
N TRP A 3 -9.15 -0.72 29.30
CA TRP A 3 -9.63 -1.17 27.98
C TRP A 3 -11.16 -1.07 27.84
N ARG A 4 -11.90 -1.08 28.95
CA ARG A 4 -13.37 -0.95 28.96
C ARG A 4 -13.84 0.42 28.48
N LEU A 5 -12.98 1.44 28.58
CA LEU A 5 -13.28 2.78 28.06
C LEU A 5 -13.47 2.78 26.55
N LEU A 6 -12.85 1.86 25.80
CA LEU A 6 -13.07 1.70 24.36
C LEU A 6 -14.52 1.27 24.09
N PHE A 7 -15.03 0.31 24.86
CA PHE A 7 -16.39 -0.18 24.73
C PHE A 7 -17.43 0.82 25.21
N LEU A 8 -17.17 1.49 26.34
CA LEU A 8 -18.02 2.59 26.82
C LEU A 8 -18.08 3.74 25.81
N TYR A 9 -16.97 4.07 25.16
CA TYR A 9 -16.91 5.11 24.15
C TYR A 9 -17.73 4.72 22.91
N ARG A 10 -17.51 3.53 22.34
CA ARG A 10 -18.32 2.98 21.24
C ARG A 10 -19.82 3.04 21.57
N ASP A 11 -20.20 2.54 22.75
CA ASP A 11 -21.60 2.49 23.14
C ASP A 11 -22.21 3.89 23.31
N ARG A 12 -21.43 4.89 23.78
CA ARG A 12 -21.89 6.28 23.82
C ARG A 12 -22.10 6.86 22.42
N ILE A 13 -21.22 6.52 21.46
CA ILE A 13 -21.36 6.94 20.06
C ILE A 13 -22.66 6.41 19.46
N ASP A 14 -23.03 5.15 19.73
CA ASP A 14 -24.30 4.56 19.23
C ASP A 14 -25.56 5.31 19.71
N HIS A 15 -25.47 5.99 20.86
CA HIS A 15 -26.56 6.79 21.41
C HIS A 15 -26.51 8.27 21.00
N VAL A 16 -25.54 8.67 20.17
CA VAL A 16 -25.45 10.04 19.65
C VAL A 16 -26.56 10.26 18.63
N THR A 17 -27.38 11.28 18.88
CA THR A 17 -28.41 11.74 17.96
C THR A 17 -28.00 13.06 17.33
N HIS A 18 -28.60 13.42 16.18
CA HIS A 18 -28.41 14.74 15.58
C HIS A 18 -28.71 15.88 16.57
N GLN A 19 -29.66 15.67 17.49
CA GLN A 19 -30.02 16.63 18.53
C GLN A 19 -28.87 16.83 19.53
N LEU A 20 -28.25 15.74 20.01
CA LEU A 20 -27.08 15.81 20.90
C LEU A 20 -25.87 16.47 20.22
N VAL A 21 -25.65 16.19 18.93
CA VAL A 21 -24.60 16.85 18.14
C VAL A 21 -24.87 18.36 18.07
N HIS A 22 -26.11 18.75 17.79
CA HIS A 22 -26.48 20.15 17.68
C HIS A 22 -26.41 20.89 19.03
N GLU A 23 -26.78 20.23 20.13
CA GLU A 23 -26.62 20.75 21.49
C GLU A 23 -25.15 20.91 21.87
N ALA A 24 -24.31 19.93 21.56
CA ALA A 24 -22.86 20.02 21.78
C ALA A 24 -22.24 21.17 20.97
N ALA A 25 -22.58 21.29 19.68
CA ALA A 25 -22.15 22.41 18.85
C ALA A 25 -22.60 23.76 19.44
N LYS A 26 -23.86 23.90 19.84
CA LYS A 26 -24.36 25.11 20.52
C LYS A 26 -23.66 25.39 21.84
N LYS A 27 -23.26 24.36 22.58
CA LYS A 27 -22.57 24.47 23.87
C LYS A 27 -21.14 24.97 23.68
N TYR A 28 -20.38 24.34 22.78
CA TYR A 28 -18.93 24.57 22.66
C TYR A 28 -18.54 25.58 21.56
N LEU A 29 -19.27 25.63 20.44
CA LEU A 29 -19.00 26.54 19.31
C LEU A 29 -19.75 27.86 19.49
N LYS A 30 -19.46 28.59 20.57
CA LYS A 30 -20.01 29.94 20.78
C LYS A 30 -19.35 30.91 19.81
N ALA A 31 -20.15 31.68 19.07
CA ALA A 31 -19.62 32.69 18.15
C ALA A 31 -18.73 33.74 18.86
N SER A 32 -19.01 34.03 20.13
CA SER A 32 -18.16 34.88 21.00
C SER A 32 -16.79 34.27 21.30
N ASN A 33 -16.66 32.94 21.19
CA ASN A 33 -15.42 32.20 21.42
C ASN A 33 -14.71 31.88 20.09
N ARG A 34 -15.18 32.46 18.96
CA ARG A 34 -14.52 32.32 17.67
C ARG A 34 -13.24 33.14 17.69
N THR A 35 -12.10 32.47 17.56
CA THR A 35 -10.82 33.12 17.34
C THR A 35 -10.47 33.05 15.85
N ILE A 36 -10.12 34.20 15.26
CA ILE A 36 -9.47 34.26 13.96
C ILE A 36 -7.97 34.38 14.26
N GLY A 37 -7.19 33.38 13.86
CA GLY A 37 -5.76 33.33 14.16
C GLY A 37 -4.93 34.14 13.17
N TYR A 38 -4.17 35.09 13.67
CA TYR A 38 -2.99 35.64 13.00
C TYR A 38 -1.78 35.30 13.85
N PHE A 39 -0.75 34.67 13.28
CA PHE A 39 0.48 34.39 14.02
C PHE A 39 1.28 35.69 14.17
N ARG A 40 1.29 36.22 15.39
CA ARG A 40 2.19 37.29 15.82
C ARG A 40 2.99 36.78 17.02
N PRO A 41 4.31 36.61 16.92
CA PRO A 41 5.11 36.17 18.05
C PRO A 41 5.06 37.23 19.16
N VAL A 42 4.80 36.78 20.40
CA VAL A 42 4.82 37.60 21.61
C VAL A 42 5.47 36.81 22.75
N ASP A 43 6.32 37.49 23.52
CA ASP A 43 7.21 36.89 24.52
C ASP A 43 6.53 36.51 25.86
N GLU A 44 5.23 36.78 26.02
CA GLU A 44 4.50 36.47 27.27
C GLU A 44 3.34 35.49 27.05
N THR A 45 3.13 34.62 28.05
CA THR A 45 2.19 33.50 27.99
C THR A 45 0.74 33.98 28.21
N PRO A 46 -0.19 33.79 27.25
CA PRO A 46 -1.56 34.26 27.37
C PRO A 46 -2.41 33.37 28.30
N PRO A 47 -3.44 33.92 28.96
CA PRO A 47 -4.34 33.16 29.83
C PRO A 47 -5.19 32.18 29.02
N ARG A 48 -5.22 30.91 29.43
CA ARG A 48 -5.95 29.82 28.76
C ARG A 48 -7.31 29.55 29.40
N VAL A 49 -8.24 29.02 28.61
CA VAL A 49 -9.54 28.53 29.08
C VAL A 49 -9.33 27.32 29.99
N ASP A 50 -10.04 27.30 31.12
CA ASP A 50 -9.98 26.20 32.08
C ASP A 50 -10.62 24.94 31.49
N VAL A 51 -9.83 23.88 31.34
CA VAL A 51 -10.28 22.59 30.82
C VAL A 51 -10.69 21.74 32.03
N PRO A 52 -11.95 21.28 32.11
CA PRO A 52 -12.39 20.49 33.26
C PRO A 52 -11.57 19.21 33.38
N THR A 53 -11.31 18.82 34.62
CA THR A 53 -10.54 17.62 34.94
C THR A 53 -11.24 16.36 34.44
N THR A 54 -10.43 15.37 34.02
CA THR A 54 -10.93 14.07 33.60
C THR A 54 -11.70 13.42 34.75
N PRO A 55 -12.97 13.01 34.55
CA PRO A 55 -13.75 12.32 35.58
C PRO A 55 -13.10 11.00 36.02
N ASP A 56 -13.51 10.48 37.19
CA ASP A 56 -13.03 9.21 37.71
C ASP A 56 -13.37 8.06 36.75
N LEU A 57 -12.33 7.46 36.16
CA LEU A 57 -12.46 6.39 35.18
C LEU A 57 -13.06 5.11 35.79
N GLN A 58 -12.84 4.85 37.08
CA GLN A 58 -13.33 3.68 37.78
C GLN A 58 -14.82 3.79 38.08
N GLU A 59 -15.28 5.01 38.41
CA GLU A 59 -16.71 5.31 38.49
C GLU A 59 -17.39 5.18 37.12
N MET A 60 -16.75 5.68 36.05
CA MET A 60 -17.30 5.62 34.70
C MET A 60 -17.55 4.21 34.16
N VAL A 61 -16.77 3.21 34.60
CA VAL A 61 -16.90 1.80 34.16
C VAL A 61 -17.50 0.89 35.23
N SER A 62 -17.91 1.45 36.37
CA SER A 62 -18.53 0.69 37.45
C SER A 62 -19.87 0.11 36.98
N GLY A 63 -20.00 -1.22 37.06
CA GLY A 63 -21.21 -1.92 36.61
C GLY A 63 -21.37 -2.02 35.09
N TYR A 64 -20.38 -1.59 34.29
CA TYR A 64 -20.41 -1.79 32.84
C TYR A 64 -20.43 -3.30 32.52
N LYS A 65 -21.53 -3.75 31.92
CA LYS A 65 -21.64 -5.08 31.32
C LYS A 65 -21.57 -4.90 29.83
N GLY A 66 -20.57 -5.53 29.21
CA GLY A 66 -20.45 -5.56 27.76
C GLY A 66 -21.70 -6.18 27.13
N ARG A 67 -21.93 -5.86 25.85
CA ARG A 67 -22.98 -6.51 25.06
C ARG A 67 -22.68 -8.00 24.90
N GLU A 68 -23.70 -8.76 24.49
CA GLU A 68 -23.52 -10.14 24.03
C GLU A 68 -22.43 -10.20 22.97
N ALA A 69 -21.57 -11.23 23.05
CA ALA A 69 -20.48 -11.38 22.11
C ALA A 69 -21.08 -11.58 20.70
N LEU A 70 -20.72 -10.71 19.76
CA LEU A 70 -20.79 -11.05 18.34
C LEU A 70 -20.04 -12.37 18.16
N ALA A 71 -20.51 -13.24 17.23
CA ALA A 71 -19.91 -14.53 16.93
C ALA A 71 -18.38 -14.45 17.08
N GLU A 72 -17.82 -15.22 18.04
CA GLU A 72 -16.41 -15.07 18.43
C GLU A 72 -15.45 -15.45 17.28
N GLY A 73 -15.97 -16.12 16.25
CA GLY A 73 -15.21 -16.73 15.17
C GLY A 73 -14.56 -18.04 15.63
N GLU A 74 -13.97 -18.76 14.69
CA GLU A 74 -13.13 -19.93 14.98
C GLU A 74 -11.68 -19.50 15.32
N ASP A 75 -10.97 -20.34 16.07
CA ASP A 75 -9.53 -20.23 16.24
C ASP A 75 -8.83 -20.77 14.98
N PHE A 76 -8.64 -19.90 13.99
CA PHE A 76 -8.05 -20.27 12.70
C PHE A 76 -6.54 -20.49 12.83
N GLU A 77 -6.09 -21.72 12.59
CA GLU A 77 -4.68 -22.10 12.55
C GLU A 77 -4.02 -21.61 11.24
N PRO A 78 -3.06 -20.68 11.27
CA PRO A 78 -2.56 -20.01 10.06
C PRO A 78 -1.39 -20.74 9.37
N SER A 79 -1.24 -22.06 9.54
CA SER A 79 -0.25 -22.84 8.78
C SER A 79 -0.61 -22.92 7.30
N LEU A 80 0.42 -23.08 6.48
CA LEU A 80 0.28 -23.31 5.05
C LEU A 80 -0.51 -24.59 4.76
N SER A 81 -0.33 -25.64 5.57
CA SER A 81 -1.08 -26.90 5.43
C SER A 81 -2.58 -26.73 5.70
N ASN A 82 -2.95 -25.99 6.74
CA ASN A 82 -4.37 -25.74 7.04
C ASN A 82 -5.02 -24.86 5.97
N ILE A 83 -4.31 -23.80 5.53
CA ILE A 83 -4.77 -22.96 4.42
C ILE A 83 -4.95 -23.79 3.15
N ALA A 84 -4.00 -24.67 2.81
CA ALA A 84 -4.11 -25.55 1.66
C ALA A 84 -5.32 -26.49 1.76
N GLY A 85 -5.52 -27.11 2.93
CA GLY A 85 -6.62 -28.05 3.16
C GLY A 85 -8.01 -27.43 3.16
N ARG A 86 -8.11 -26.11 3.43
CA ARG A 86 -9.38 -25.36 3.44
C ARG A 86 -9.61 -24.50 2.20
N SER A 87 -8.60 -24.32 1.36
CA SER A 87 -8.74 -23.53 0.13
C SER A 87 -9.35 -24.39 -0.97
N GLU A 88 -10.40 -23.88 -1.57
CA GLU A 88 -11.04 -24.47 -2.75
C GLU A 88 -10.81 -23.58 -3.97
N PHE A 89 -10.80 -24.19 -5.14
CA PHE A 89 -10.52 -23.52 -6.42
C PHE A 89 -11.59 -23.88 -7.44
N THR A 90 -12.07 -22.88 -8.16
CA THR A 90 -13.02 -23.03 -9.26
C THR A 90 -12.75 -21.97 -10.33
N GLN A 91 -13.58 -21.91 -11.36
CA GLN A 91 -13.48 -20.96 -12.44
C GLN A 91 -14.88 -20.53 -12.90
N LEU A 92 -15.04 -19.25 -13.19
CA LEU A 92 -16.23 -18.74 -13.85
C LEU A 92 -16.28 -19.19 -15.32
N SER A 93 -17.46 -19.21 -15.93
CA SER A 93 -17.61 -19.59 -17.35
C SER A 93 -16.85 -18.71 -18.34
N ASN A 94 -16.53 -17.47 -17.99
CA ASN A 94 -15.70 -16.56 -18.80
C ASN A 94 -14.20 -16.73 -18.59
N GLY A 95 -13.78 -17.69 -17.77
CA GLY A 95 -12.38 -18.03 -17.56
C GLY A 95 -11.70 -17.36 -16.38
N ALA A 96 -12.38 -16.49 -15.63
CA ALA A 96 -11.85 -15.92 -14.39
C ALA A 96 -11.68 -17.00 -13.32
N ARG A 97 -10.52 -17.03 -12.66
CA ARG A 97 -10.19 -18.06 -11.66
C ARG A 97 -10.60 -17.60 -10.28
N VAL A 98 -11.19 -18.49 -9.51
CA VAL A 98 -11.66 -18.21 -8.15
C VAL A 98 -10.97 -19.14 -7.17
N ALA A 99 -10.42 -18.57 -6.10
CA ALA A 99 -10.00 -19.32 -4.92
C ALA A 99 -10.77 -18.83 -3.72
N PHE A 100 -11.20 -19.73 -2.84
CA PHE A 100 -11.94 -19.32 -1.67
C PHE A 100 -11.59 -20.17 -0.44
N LEU A 101 -11.66 -19.53 0.73
CA LEU A 101 -11.41 -20.17 2.01
C LEU A 101 -12.53 -19.76 2.97
N THR A 102 -13.40 -20.70 3.31
CA THR A 102 -14.48 -20.50 4.27
C THR A 102 -13.94 -20.63 5.69
N LYS A 103 -14.29 -19.67 6.55
CA LYS A 103 -14.00 -19.73 7.98
C LYS A 103 -14.95 -18.86 8.78
N GLU A 104 -15.26 -19.30 10.00
CA GLU A 104 -16.08 -18.52 10.93
C GLU A 104 -15.28 -17.33 11.43
N ASN A 105 -15.62 -16.14 10.94
CA ASN A 105 -14.93 -14.93 11.34
C ASN A 105 -15.68 -14.21 12.44
N ARG A 106 -14.93 -13.46 13.24
CA ARG A 106 -15.54 -12.59 14.23
C ARG A 106 -16.43 -11.55 13.54
N GLY A 107 -17.71 -11.51 13.93
CA GLY A 107 -18.70 -10.63 13.30
C GLY A 107 -19.07 -11.04 11.87
N ASP A 108 -18.90 -12.33 11.54
CA ASP A 108 -19.26 -12.96 10.26
C ASP A 108 -18.62 -12.26 9.06
N SER A 109 -17.41 -11.70 9.24
CA SER A 109 -16.79 -10.87 8.20
C SER A 109 -16.38 -11.69 6.98
N VAL A 110 -16.53 -11.10 5.81
CA VAL A 110 -16.15 -11.66 4.52
C VAL A 110 -15.33 -10.65 3.75
N MET A 111 -14.19 -11.09 3.24
CA MET A 111 -13.40 -10.32 2.29
C MET A 111 -13.47 -10.96 0.90
N LEU A 112 -13.91 -10.20 -0.08
CA LEU A 112 -13.87 -10.55 -1.48
C LEU A 112 -12.96 -9.58 -2.24
N ARG A 113 -12.11 -10.12 -3.10
CA ARG A 113 -11.22 -9.34 -3.97
C ARG A 113 -11.26 -9.89 -5.38
N ILE A 114 -11.50 -9.01 -6.34
CA ILE A 114 -11.37 -9.26 -7.78
C ILE A 114 -10.17 -8.45 -8.24
N ASN A 115 -9.14 -9.10 -8.75
CA ASN A 115 -8.01 -8.44 -9.38
C ASN A 115 -8.14 -8.55 -10.89
N LEU A 116 -8.35 -7.39 -11.53
CA LEU A 116 -8.48 -7.29 -12.97
C LEU A 116 -7.10 -7.19 -13.62
N ARG A 117 -6.98 -7.77 -14.80
CA ARG A 117 -5.79 -7.66 -15.65
C ARG A 117 -6.25 -7.30 -17.04
N THR A 118 -5.77 -6.16 -17.52
CA THR A 118 -6.41 -5.48 -18.63
C THR A 118 -5.39 -4.89 -19.58
N GLY A 119 -5.77 -4.88 -20.86
CA GLY A 119 -5.00 -4.29 -21.94
C GLY A 119 -3.76 -5.07 -22.35
N THR A 120 -3.14 -4.56 -23.40
CA THR A 120 -1.84 -4.99 -23.93
C THR A 120 -0.84 -3.83 -23.82
N LEU A 121 0.40 -4.01 -24.30
CA LEU A 121 1.32 -2.88 -24.44
C LEU A 121 0.73 -1.79 -25.36
N GLU A 122 0.16 -2.20 -26.48
CA GLU A 122 -0.39 -1.30 -27.50
C GLU A 122 -1.62 -0.54 -26.98
N THR A 123 -2.60 -1.22 -26.38
CA THR A 123 -3.82 -0.54 -25.93
C THR A 123 -3.61 0.35 -24.71
N ARG A 124 -2.48 0.19 -24.01
CA ARG A 124 -2.10 1.02 -22.87
C ARG A 124 -1.15 2.16 -23.26
N TRP A 125 -0.67 2.19 -24.50
CA TRP A 125 0.21 3.24 -24.98
C TRP A 125 -0.49 4.60 -24.96
N ASP A 126 0.15 5.61 -24.35
CA ASP A 126 -0.38 6.96 -24.13
C ASP A 126 -1.71 7.02 -23.35
N LYS A 127 -2.11 5.92 -22.68
CA LYS A 127 -3.39 5.86 -21.94
C LYS A 127 -3.24 6.05 -20.44
N GLY A 128 -2.05 6.37 -19.92
CA GLY A 128 -1.78 6.46 -18.48
C GLY A 128 -2.73 7.41 -17.73
N TYR A 129 -2.92 8.63 -18.23
CA TYR A 129 -3.80 9.63 -17.60
C TYR A 129 -5.28 9.28 -17.73
N ALA A 130 -5.70 8.80 -18.91
CA ALA A 130 -7.06 8.31 -19.13
C ALA A 130 -7.40 7.15 -18.19
N ALA A 131 -6.49 6.20 -18.05
CA ALA A 131 -6.62 5.08 -17.12
C ALA A 131 -6.70 5.55 -15.67
N SER A 132 -5.83 6.46 -15.24
CA SER A 132 -5.86 7.01 -13.87
C SER A 132 -7.22 7.66 -13.56
N MET A 133 -7.69 8.55 -14.43
CA MET A 133 -8.99 9.22 -14.27
C MET A 133 -10.15 8.22 -14.31
N ALA A 134 -10.12 7.28 -15.26
CA ALA A 134 -11.12 6.20 -15.36
C ALA A 134 -11.23 5.38 -14.09
N SER A 135 -10.10 5.08 -13.42
CA SER A 135 -10.11 4.29 -12.19
C SER A 135 -10.79 4.99 -11.02
N ALA A 136 -10.87 6.32 -11.04
CA ALA A 136 -11.46 7.09 -9.95
C ALA A 136 -12.98 7.29 -10.12
N MET A 137 -13.49 7.16 -11.34
CA MET A 137 -14.87 7.51 -11.67
C MET A 137 -15.96 6.57 -11.15
N PRO A 138 -15.80 5.22 -11.09
CA PRO A 138 -16.85 4.33 -10.62
C PRO A 138 -17.40 4.73 -9.25
N MET A 139 -16.51 5.01 -8.28
CA MET A 139 -16.90 5.41 -6.93
C MET A 139 -17.46 6.84 -6.84
N ARG A 140 -17.56 7.58 -7.96
CA ARG A 140 -18.20 8.90 -8.03
C ARG A 140 -19.68 8.86 -8.40
N GLY A 141 -20.21 7.70 -8.74
CA GLY A 141 -21.61 7.53 -9.09
C GLY A 141 -21.79 6.45 -10.14
N SER A 142 -22.97 5.85 -10.15
CA SER A 142 -23.43 4.97 -11.20
C SER A 142 -24.69 5.52 -11.85
N LEU A 143 -25.19 4.86 -12.90
CA LEU A 143 -26.48 5.20 -13.51
C LEU A 143 -27.66 5.08 -12.53
N ASN A 144 -27.53 4.23 -11.51
CA ASN A 144 -28.58 3.93 -10.53
C ASN A 144 -28.37 4.63 -9.18
N TYR A 145 -27.14 5.07 -8.86
CA TYR A 145 -26.81 5.66 -7.58
C TYR A 145 -25.95 6.92 -7.75
N SER A 146 -26.36 8.01 -7.12
CA SER A 146 -25.47 9.14 -6.88
C SER A 146 -24.32 8.75 -5.95
N ARG A 147 -23.26 9.56 -5.92
CA ARG A 147 -22.14 9.35 -4.98
C ARG A 147 -22.56 9.23 -3.53
N THR A 148 -23.52 10.06 -3.10
CA THR A 148 -24.04 10.05 -1.73
C THR A 148 -24.83 8.78 -1.46
N GLU A 149 -25.67 8.34 -2.41
CA GLU A 149 -26.42 7.09 -2.25
C GLU A 149 -25.50 5.87 -2.23
N ILE A 150 -24.40 5.85 -3.00
CA ILE A 150 -23.36 4.81 -2.88
C ILE A 150 -22.79 4.80 -1.46
N GLN A 151 -22.53 5.96 -0.85
CA GLN A 151 -22.02 6.04 0.51
C GLN A 151 -23.07 5.57 1.55
N ASP A 152 -24.33 5.98 1.40
CA ASP A 152 -25.42 5.59 2.29
C ASP A 152 -25.66 4.08 2.24
N GLU A 153 -25.66 3.49 1.04
CA GLU A 153 -25.78 2.05 0.85
C GLU A 153 -24.58 1.30 1.42
N ARG A 154 -23.37 1.85 1.27
CA ARG A 154 -22.18 1.27 1.90
C ARG A 154 -22.27 1.26 3.41
N ASP A 155 -22.74 2.35 4.02
CA ASP A 155 -22.89 2.43 5.47
C ASP A 155 -23.99 1.45 5.94
N ARG A 156 -25.10 1.35 5.21
CA ARG A 156 -26.18 0.38 5.46
C ARG A 156 -25.68 -1.07 5.42
N LEU A 157 -24.88 -1.41 4.41
CA LEU A 157 -24.33 -2.74 4.17
C LEU A 157 -23.06 -3.03 4.98
N LYS A 158 -22.60 -2.09 5.80
CA LYS A 158 -21.29 -2.15 6.49
C LYS A 158 -20.14 -2.46 5.53
N LEU A 159 -20.24 -1.92 4.32
CA LEU A 159 -19.38 -2.23 3.19
C LEU A 159 -18.20 -1.25 3.11
N SER A 160 -17.02 -1.78 3.38
CA SER A 160 -15.76 -1.14 3.03
C SER A 160 -15.16 -1.77 1.77
N GLY A 161 -14.39 -0.98 1.02
CA GLY A 161 -13.87 -1.42 -0.28
C GLY A 161 -13.90 -0.32 -1.33
N SER A 162 -13.58 -0.72 -2.55
CA SER A 162 -13.48 0.17 -3.71
C SER A 162 -13.66 -0.59 -5.02
N VAL A 163 -14.09 0.14 -6.04
CA VAL A 163 -14.11 -0.27 -7.45
C VAL A 163 -13.14 0.63 -8.22
N GLY A 164 -12.31 0.06 -9.08
CA GLY A 164 -11.41 0.79 -9.98
C GLY A 164 -10.75 -0.12 -11.01
N ASN A 165 -9.77 0.38 -11.75
CA ASN A 165 -9.14 -0.37 -12.85
C ASN A 165 -8.38 -1.61 -12.38
N GLY A 166 -7.83 -1.58 -11.16
CA GLY A 166 -7.17 -2.74 -10.54
C GLY A 166 -8.16 -3.82 -10.08
N GLY A 167 -9.45 -3.48 -10.01
CA GLY A 167 -10.55 -4.39 -9.70
C GLY A 167 -11.41 -3.94 -8.52
N ILE A 168 -12.00 -4.92 -7.85
CA ILE A 168 -13.04 -4.72 -6.85
C ILE A 168 -12.59 -5.31 -5.52
N THR A 169 -12.72 -4.55 -4.45
CA THR A 169 -12.53 -5.06 -3.08
C THR A 169 -13.80 -4.85 -2.29
N ILE A 170 -14.24 -5.87 -1.57
CA ILE A 170 -15.43 -5.89 -0.72
C ILE A 170 -15.00 -6.45 0.63
N ASN A 171 -15.32 -5.73 1.70
CA ASN A 171 -15.23 -6.21 3.06
C ASN A 171 -16.52 -5.81 3.79
N THR A 172 -17.29 -6.81 4.17
CA THR A 172 -18.64 -6.72 4.76
C THR A 172 -18.88 -7.95 5.64
N ASP A 173 -20.11 -8.16 6.12
CA ASP A 173 -20.51 -9.36 6.84
C ASP A 173 -21.31 -10.33 5.94
N ARG A 174 -21.45 -11.59 6.39
CA ARG A 174 -22.14 -12.67 5.68
C ARG A 174 -23.50 -12.26 5.13
N GLN A 175 -24.26 -11.53 5.94
CA GLN A 175 -25.65 -11.13 5.69
C GLN A 175 -25.75 -10.09 4.58
N ASN A 176 -24.76 -9.20 4.45
CA ASN A 176 -24.74 -8.12 3.47
C ASN A 176 -23.90 -8.43 2.22
N LEU A 177 -23.24 -9.59 2.15
CA LEU A 177 -22.33 -9.93 1.06
C LEU A 177 -22.98 -9.89 -0.32
N GLU A 178 -24.14 -10.53 -0.49
CA GLU A 178 -24.80 -10.61 -1.79
C GLU A 178 -25.24 -9.22 -2.28
N GLU A 179 -25.85 -8.40 -1.42
CA GLU A 179 -26.23 -7.02 -1.75
C GLU A 179 -24.99 -6.16 -2.05
N SER A 180 -23.88 -6.37 -1.33
CA SER A 180 -22.63 -5.67 -1.56
C SER A 180 -22.00 -5.99 -2.92
N ILE A 181 -22.05 -7.27 -3.33
CA ILE A 181 -21.59 -7.70 -4.66
C ILE A 181 -22.43 -7.02 -5.74
N ARG A 182 -23.76 -7.00 -5.60
CA ARG A 182 -24.65 -6.37 -6.58
C ARG A 182 -24.42 -4.85 -6.68
N LEU A 183 -24.25 -4.17 -5.54
CA LEU A 183 -23.94 -2.73 -5.52
C LEU A 183 -22.62 -2.45 -6.26
N PHE A 184 -21.55 -3.16 -5.92
CA PHE A 184 -20.25 -2.92 -6.56
C PHE A 184 -20.18 -3.42 -8.01
N ALA A 185 -20.98 -4.41 -8.39
CA ALA A 185 -21.18 -4.79 -9.78
C ALA A 185 -21.87 -3.67 -10.57
N ASP A 186 -22.92 -3.04 -10.04
CA ASP A 186 -23.57 -1.88 -10.68
C ASP A 186 -22.60 -0.71 -10.82
N VAL A 187 -21.91 -0.36 -9.73
CA VAL A 187 -20.90 0.72 -9.72
C VAL A 187 -19.79 0.46 -10.75
N ALA A 188 -19.35 -0.78 -10.91
CA ALA A 188 -18.32 -1.15 -11.87
C ALA A 188 -18.82 -1.14 -13.32
N LYS A 189 -20.03 -1.66 -13.57
CA LYS A 189 -20.57 -1.84 -14.92
C LYS A 189 -21.20 -0.56 -15.48
N ASN A 190 -21.76 0.26 -14.61
CA ASN A 190 -22.57 1.42 -14.98
C ASN A 190 -22.07 2.75 -14.37
N PRO A 191 -20.76 3.13 -14.45
CA PRO A 191 -20.33 4.43 -13.94
C PRO A 191 -21.13 5.57 -14.58
N SER A 192 -21.46 6.61 -13.81
CA SER A 192 -22.28 7.72 -14.29
C SER A 192 -21.56 8.63 -15.30
N TRP A 193 -20.22 8.61 -15.29
CA TRP A 193 -19.37 9.51 -16.06
C TRP A 193 -19.76 10.99 -15.89
N ASP A 194 -20.16 11.38 -14.67
CA ASP A 194 -20.57 12.74 -14.37
C ASP A 194 -19.40 13.74 -14.57
N ALA A 195 -19.64 14.77 -15.37
CA ALA A 195 -18.62 15.76 -15.71
C ALA A 195 -18.19 16.61 -14.51
N ALA A 196 -19.10 16.93 -13.58
CA ALA A 196 -18.75 17.71 -12.41
C ALA A 196 -17.87 16.90 -11.44
N GLU A 197 -18.17 15.62 -11.24
CA GLU A 197 -17.34 14.72 -10.45
C GLU A 197 -15.96 14.48 -11.09
N PHE A 198 -15.90 14.34 -12.43
CA PHE A 198 -14.62 14.27 -13.16
C PHE A 198 -13.76 15.51 -12.90
N GLU A 199 -14.35 16.71 -12.99
CA GLU A 199 -13.67 17.96 -12.69
C GLU A 199 -13.18 18.05 -11.25
N LEU A 200 -13.93 17.51 -10.29
CA LEU A 200 -13.50 17.43 -8.89
C LEU A 200 -12.31 16.48 -8.72
N VAL A 201 -12.33 15.30 -9.36
CA VAL A 201 -11.19 14.37 -9.39
C VAL A 201 -9.97 15.04 -9.99
N ARG A 202 -10.12 15.72 -11.13
CA ARG A 202 -9.02 16.41 -11.81
C ARG A 202 -8.41 17.50 -10.93
N LYS A 203 -9.24 18.37 -10.35
CA LYS A 203 -8.77 19.44 -9.46
C LYS A 203 -8.04 18.89 -8.24
N ALA A 204 -8.56 17.83 -7.62
CA ALA A 204 -7.89 17.18 -6.49
C ALA A 204 -6.54 16.58 -6.89
N THR A 205 -6.49 15.93 -8.07
CA THR A 205 -5.25 15.34 -8.61
C THR A 205 -4.20 16.41 -8.89
N LEU A 206 -4.58 17.50 -9.56
CA LEU A 206 -3.68 18.62 -9.85
C LEU A 206 -3.20 19.32 -8.56
N ALA A 207 -4.08 19.51 -7.58
CA ALA A 207 -3.70 20.09 -6.30
C ALA A 207 -2.69 19.22 -5.54
N ASN A 208 -2.84 17.90 -5.58
CA ASN A 208 -1.87 16.97 -4.98
C ASN A 208 -0.53 17.02 -5.71
N LEU A 209 -0.52 17.00 -7.05
CA LEU A 209 0.72 17.12 -7.84
C LEU A 209 1.46 18.44 -7.58
N GLU A 210 0.72 19.54 -7.42
CA GLU A 210 1.30 20.83 -7.07
C GLU A 210 1.89 20.87 -5.66
N ALA A 211 1.24 20.21 -4.68
CA ALA A 211 1.81 20.05 -3.35
C ALA A 211 3.10 19.22 -3.39
N ASP A 212 3.06 18.08 -4.10
CA ASP A 212 4.15 17.13 -4.28
C ASP A 212 5.37 17.77 -4.97
N ARG A 213 5.17 18.76 -5.85
CA ARG A 213 6.24 19.48 -6.57
C ARG A 213 7.32 20.05 -5.65
N SER A 214 6.96 20.45 -4.44
CA SER A 214 7.92 21.01 -3.47
C SER A 214 8.54 19.98 -2.54
N GLU A 215 8.00 18.76 -2.46
CA GLU A 215 8.38 17.79 -1.45
C GLU A 215 9.72 17.10 -1.79
N PRO A 216 10.72 17.15 -0.89
CA PRO A 216 12.02 16.52 -1.13
C PRO A 216 11.91 15.03 -1.45
N GLY A 217 11.02 14.34 -0.73
CA GLY A 217 10.67 12.93 -0.94
C GLY A 217 10.30 12.62 -2.39
N VAL A 218 9.39 13.42 -2.95
CA VAL A 218 8.87 13.23 -4.31
C VAL A 218 9.95 13.53 -5.34
N LYS A 219 10.65 14.67 -5.19
CA LYS A 219 11.74 15.06 -6.10
C LYS A 219 12.80 13.97 -6.23
N ALA A 220 13.30 13.47 -5.09
CA ALA A 220 14.35 12.46 -5.07
C ALA A 220 13.90 11.11 -5.65
N ILE A 221 12.70 10.62 -5.30
CA ILE A 221 12.24 9.33 -5.81
C ILE A 221 11.90 9.38 -7.29
N TYR A 222 11.32 10.47 -7.80
CA TYR A 222 11.05 10.65 -9.23
C TYR A 222 12.35 10.67 -10.04
N ALA A 223 13.36 11.42 -9.58
CA ALA A 223 14.66 11.46 -10.25
C ALA A 223 15.32 10.07 -10.28
N LEU A 224 15.31 9.33 -9.16
CA LEU A 224 15.84 7.98 -9.12
C LEU A 224 15.05 7.03 -10.03
N GLN A 225 13.71 7.05 -9.98
CA GLN A 225 12.87 6.20 -10.82
C GLN A 225 13.08 6.49 -12.32
N LYS A 226 13.13 7.77 -12.71
CA LYS A 226 13.41 8.19 -14.09
C LYS A 226 14.81 7.80 -14.55
N HIS A 227 15.79 7.81 -13.65
CA HIS A 227 17.14 7.33 -13.96
C HIS A 227 17.17 5.81 -14.21
N LEU A 228 16.46 5.04 -13.38
CA LEU A 228 16.41 3.58 -13.43
C LEU A 228 15.47 3.03 -14.51
N ASN A 229 14.61 3.88 -15.06
CA ASN A 229 13.57 3.50 -16.01
C ASN A 229 13.69 4.32 -17.30
N ARG A 230 14.03 3.63 -18.40
CA ARG A 230 14.28 4.20 -19.73
C ARG A 230 13.24 3.79 -20.77
N TYR A 231 12.04 3.41 -20.34
CA TYR A 231 10.95 3.21 -21.29
C TYR A 231 10.61 4.53 -22.01
N GLU A 232 10.12 4.43 -23.24
CA GLU A 232 9.80 5.62 -24.04
C GLU A 232 8.54 6.31 -23.53
N LYS A 233 8.43 7.63 -23.75
CA LYS A 233 7.21 8.37 -23.44
C LYS A 233 6.03 7.74 -24.19
N GLY A 234 4.97 7.46 -23.44
CA GLY A 234 3.78 6.75 -23.91
C GLY A 234 3.73 5.29 -23.50
N ASP A 235 4.87 4.66 -23.20
CA ASP A 235 4.88 3.31 -22.62
C ASP A 235 4.20 3.31 -21.24
N PRO A 236 3.35 2.33 -20.90
CA PRO A 236 2.70 2.23 -19.59
C PRO A 236 3.67 2.08 -18.39
N ARG A 237 4.96 1.84 -18.65
CA ARG A 237 6.02 1.76 -17.64
C ARG A 237 6.84 3.05 -17.57
N TYR A 238 6.64 4.03 -18.44
CA TYR A 238 7.34 5.30 -18.40
C TYR A 238 7.13 6.04 -17.07
N VAL A 239 8.17 6.74 -16.61
CA VAL A 239 8.11 7.59 -15.42
C VAL A 239 8.05 9.04 -15.87
N SER A 240 6.83 9.60 -15.86
CA SER A 240 6.59 11.02 -16.14
C SER A 240 7.21 11.91 -15.07
N SER A 241 7.62 13.11 -15.46
CA SER A 241 7.88 14.20 -14.50
C SER A 241 6.58 14.81 -13.99
N ILE A 242 6.63 15.51 -12.85
CA ILE A 242 5.47 16.21 -12.27
C ILE A 242 4.85 17.20 -13.28
N ASP A 243 5.67 17.90 -14.07
CA ASP A 243 5.18 18.83 -15.08
C ASP A 243 4.45 18.10 -16.23
N GLU A 244 4.97 16.95 -16.66
CA GLU A 244 4.29 16.09 -17.64
C GLU A 244 2.99 15.50 -17.09
N ASP A 245 2.95 15.15 -15.80
CA ASP A 245 1.74 14.68 -15.13
C ASP A 245 0.70 15.80 -15.05
N ILE A 246 1.09 17.00 -14.64
CA ILE A 246 0.20 18.18 -14.59
C ILE A 246 -0.35 18.50 -15.97
N GLU A 247 0.48 18.53 -17.00
CA GLU A 247 0.04 18.73 -18.39
C GLU A 247 -0.92 17.61 -18.81
N GLY A 248 -0.57 16.36 -18.53
CA GLY A 248 -1.38 15.19 -18.83
C GLY A 248 -2.77 15.22 -18.21
N PHE A 249 -2.85 15.46 -16.90
CA PHE A 249 -4.12 15.55 -16.17
C PHE A 249 -4.92 16.81 -16.50
N THR A 250 -4.26 17.88 -16.95
CA THR A 250 -4.96 19.07 -17.45
C THR A 250 -5.67 18.78 -18.78
N ASN A 251 -5.00 18.03 -19.66
CA ASN A 251 -5.46 17.80 -21.04
C ASN A 251 -6.38 16.58 -21.20
N VAL A 252 -6.27 15.57 -20.33
CA VAL A 252 -7.12 14.37 -20.39
C VAL A 252 -8.60 14.74 -20.27
N THR A 253 -9.43 14.17 -21.14
CA THR A 253 -10.87 14.43 -21.16
C THR A 253 -11.66 13.34 -20.45
N LEU A 254 -12.90 13.67 -20.09
CA LEU A 254 -13.87 12.68 -19.58
C LEU A 254 -14.08 11.55 -20.60
N GLU A 255 -14.11 11.87 -21.89
CA GLU A 255 -14.32 10.89 -22.94
C GLU A 255 -13.13 9.93 -23.06
N ASP A 256 -11.88 10.43 -22.95
CA ASP A 256 -10.70 9.55 -22.94
C ASP A 256 -10.78 8.52 -21.80
N ALA A 257 -11.19 8.96 -20.61
CA ALA A 257 -11.35 8.09 -19.45
C ALA A 257 -12.49 7.08 -19.65
N ARG A 258 -13.64 7.52 -20.19
CA ARG A 258 -14.79 6.67 -20.48
C ARG A 258 -14.45 5.60 -21.52
N GLU A 259 -13.87 6.00 -22.65
CA GLU A 259 -13.45 5.08 -23.71
C GLU A 259 -12.43 4.06 -23.21
N TYR A 260 -11.43 4.51 -22.46
CA TYR A 260 -10.45 3.60 -21.86
C TYR A 260 -11.13 2.54 -20.98
N TYR A 261 -12.07 2.96 -20.13
CA TYR A 261 -12.75 2.07 -19.20
C TYR A 261 -13.63 1.05 -19.92
N GLU A 262 -14.48 1.51 -20.84
CA GLU A 262 -15.40 0.66 -21.61
C GLU A 262 -14.67 -0.36 -22.48
N GLN A 263 -13.50 0.00 -23.01
CA GLN A 263 -12.71 -0.90 -23.83
C GLN A 263 -11.89 -1.88 -22.96
N SER A 264 -11.24 -1.37 -21.93
CA SER A 264 -10.16 -2.12 -21.26
C SER A 264 -10.61 -2.85 -20.01
N ILE A 265 -11.72 -2.46 -19.36
CA ILE A 265 -12.08 -2.99 -18.05
C ILE A 265 -13.19 -4.04 -18.18
N GLY A 266 -12.94 -5.22 -17.60
CA GLY A 266 -13.88 -6.31 -17.51
C GLY A 266 -13.25 -7.55 -16.86
N ILE A 267 -14.07 -8.54 -16.57
CA ILE A 267 -13.66 -9.85 -16.05
C ILE A 267 -13.49 -10.84 -17.20
N GLY A 268 -12.43 -11.64 -17.15
CA GLY A 268 -12.22 -12.68 -18.15
C GLY A 268 -10.96 -13.51 -17.87
N PRO A 269 -10.37 -14.11 -18.91
CA PRO A 269 -9.12 -14.85 -18.78
C PRO A 269 -8.02 -13.98 -18.17
N GLY A 270 -7.41 -14.44 -17.09
CA GLY A 270 -6.39 -13.69 -16.35
C GLY A 270 -6.92 -12.95 -15.12
N THR A 271 -8.23 -12.74 -14.97
CA THR A 271 -8.82 -12.25 -13.73
C THR A 271 -8.71 -13.31 -12.63
N THR A 272 -8.40 -12.86 -11.42
CA THR A 272 -8.33 -13.70 -10.21
C THR A 272 -9.25 -13.14 -9.14
N ILE A 273 -10.10 -14.00 -8.59
CA ILE A 273 -11.08 -13.68 -7.55
C ILE A 273 -10.75 -14.47 -6.29
N THR A 274 -10.72 -13.80 -5.15
CA THR A 274 -10.51 -14.43 -3.85
C THR A 274 -11.59 -14.06 -2.86
N ILE A 275 -12.08 -15.06 -2.12
CA ILE A 275 -13.10 -14.88 -1.08
C ILE A 275 -12.61 -15.58 0.19
N VAL A 276 -12.48 -14.84 1.29
CA VAL A 276 -12.03 -15.37 2.58
C VAL A 276 -13.01 -14.92 3.67
N GLY A 277 -13.51 -15.87 4.46
CA GLY A 277 -14.35 -15.59 5.62
C GLY A 277 -15.64 -16.38 5.66
N ASP A 278 -16.68 -15.80 6.27
CA ASP A 278 -17.93 -16.49 6.56
C ASP A 278 -18.99 -16.24 5.46
N PHE A 279 -19.02 -17.08 4.43
CA PHE A 279 -19.98 -16.97 3.31
C PHE A 279 -20.48 -18.34 2.86
N ASP A 280 -21.54 -18.37 2.04
CA ASP A 280 -21.96 -19.59 1.34
C ASP A 280 -21.26 -19.65 -0.02
N PRO A 281 -20.36 -20.63 -0.27
CA PRO A 281 -19.64 -20.68 -1.53
C PRO A 281 -20.55 -20.81 -2.74
N LYS A 282 -21.60 -21.63 -2.65
CA LYS A 282 -22.45 -21.92 -3.81
C LYS A 282 -23.24 -20.70 -4.24
N SER A 283 -23.89 -19.99 -3.32
CA SER A 283 -24.66 -18.77 -3.63
C SER A 283 -23.73 -17.65 -4.11
N THR A 284 -22.58 -17.47 -3.45
CA THR A 284 -21.62 -16.42 -3.79
C THR A 284 -21.01 -16.63 -5.16
N ILE A 285 -20.60 -17.86 -5.50
CA ILE A 285 -20.10 -18.17 -6.84
C ILE A 285 -21.20 -17.92 -7.87
N ASN A 286 -22.40 -18.53 -7.73
CA ASN A 286 -23.50 -18.29 -8.68
C ASN A 286 -23.81 -16.81 -8.90
N LEU A 287 -23.71 -15.98 -7.86
CA LEU A 287 -23.89 -14.54 -7.96
C LEU A 287 -22.76 -13.85 -8.74
N LEU A 288 -21.50 -14.28 -8.57
CA LEU A 288 -20.39 -13.78 -9.38
C LEU A 288 -20.54 -14.15 -10.86
N GLU A 289 -21.02 -15.36 -11.15
CA GLU A 289 -21.40 -15.77 -12.50
C GLU A 289 -22.48 -14.85 -13.07
N GLU A 290 -23.57 -14.64 -12.31
CA GLU A 290 -24.69 -13.77 -12.72
C GLU A 290 -24.22 -12.33 -12.99
N GLU A 291 -23.42 -11.76 -12.08
CA GLU A 291 -23.08 -10.34 -12.13
C GLU A 291 -21.95 -10.01 -13.10
N PHE A 292 -21.00 -10.92 -13.30
CA PHE A 292 -19.75 -10.57 -13.99
C PHE A 292 -19.41 -11.43 -15.21
N CYS A 293 -20.10 -12.55 -15.46
CA CYS A 293 -19.73 -13.42 -16.60
C CYS A 293 -19.79 -12.67 -17.94
N ASP A 294 -20.79 -11.81 -18.13
CA ASP A 294 -21.01 -11.06 -19.37
C ASP A 294 -20.27 -9.70 -19.41
N TRP A 295 -19.64 -9.29 -18.30
CA TRP A 295 -18.89 -8.04 -18.24
C TRP A 295 -17.42 -8.28 -18.62
N MET A 296 -17.17 -8.47 -19.92
CA MET A 296 -15.84 -8.74 -20.47
C MET A 296 -15.25 -7.50 -21.14
N SER A 297 -13.92 -7.34 -21.06
CA SER A 297 -13.20 -6.33 -21.83
C SER A 297 -13.21 -6.69 -23.32
N SER A 298 -13.28 -5.68 -24.19
CA SER A 298 -13.11 -5.86 -25.64
C SER A 298 -11.65 -6.07 -26.05
N VAL A 299 -10.72 -5.82 -25.13
CA VAL A 299 -9.28 -5.99 -25.31
C VAL A 299 -8.80 -7.19 -24.50
N PRO A 300 -8.15 -8.20 -25.12
CA PRO A 300 -7.58 -9.30 -24.36
C PRO A 300 -6.43 -8.81 -23.48
N TYR A 301 -6.25 -9.45 -22.33
CA TYR A 301 -5.09 -9.20 -21.50
C TYR A 301 -3.83 -9.81 -22.13
N GLU A 302 -2.80 -8.99 -22.30
CA GLU A 302 -1.44 -9.43 -22.54
C GLU A 302 -0.51 -8.85 -21.49
N ARG A 303 0.30 -9.71 -20.88
CA ARG A 303 1.26 -9.28 -19.89
C ARG A 303 2.36 -8.44 -20.55
N VAL A 304 2.58 -7.23 -20.04
CA VAL A 304 3.74 -6.38 -20.40
C VAL A 304 4.97 -6.76 -19.55
N PRO A 305 6.06 -7.28 -20.15
CA PRO A 305 7.31 -7.59 -19.43
C PRO A 305 7.91 -6.34 -18.76
N ASN A 306 8.72 -6.51 -17.73
CA ASN A 306 9.43 -5.42 -17.03
C ASN A 306 10.79 -5.93 -16.57
N GLU A 307 11.74 -5.92 -17.51
CA GLU A 307 13.09 -6.44 -17.30
C GLU A 307 14.04 -5.35 -16.77
N SER A 308 15.10 -5.77 -16.07
CA SER A 308 16.18 -4.86 -15.69
C SER A 308 16.85 -4.27 -16.94
N GLN A 309 17.06 -2.95 -16.94
CA GLN A 309 17.62 -2.23 -18.09
C GLN A 309 19.11 -1.95 -17.98
N GLY A 310 19.71 -2.12 -16.79
CA GLY A 310 21.10 -1.82 -16.51
C GLY A 310 21.42 -0.32 -16.59
N HIS A 311 22.05 0.22 -15.56
CA HIS A 311 22.32 1.65 -15.42
C HIS A 311 23.72 1.88 -14.88
N SER A 312 24.31 2.99 -15.31
CA SER A 312 25.48 3.54 -14.63
C SER A 312 25.02 4.26 -13.37
N PRO A 313 25.72 4.10 -12.24
CA PRO A 313 25.34 4.76 -10.99
C PRO A 313 25.36 6.28 -11.13
N ILE A 314 24.43 6.96 -10.44
CA ILE A 314 24.45 8.43 -10.28
C ILE A 314 24.58 8.81 -8.81
N ARG A 315 25.10 10.02 -8.57
CA ARG A 315 25.03 10.72 -7.29
C ARG A 315 24.50 12.11 -7.57
N GLU A 316 23.26 12.36 -7.19
CA GLU A 316 22.57 13.61 -7.48
C GLU A 316 22.04 14.23 -6.18
N ALA A 317 22.19 15.54 -6.04
CA ALA A 317 21.60 16.32 -4.96
C ALA A 317 20.62 17.32 -5.57
N ILE A 318 19.37 17.27 -5.14
CA ILE A 318 18.27 18.07 -5.69
C ILE A 318 17.80 19.07 -4.64
N GLU A 319 17.86 20.35 -4.99
CA GLU A 319 17.44 21.42 -4.09
C GLU A 319 15.93 21.39 -3.81
N ALA A 320 15.59 21.50 -2.53
CA ALA A 320 14.24 21.67 -2.03
C ALA A 320 14.24 22.76 -0.94
N PRO A 321 14.14 24.04 -1.34
CA PRO A 321 14.24 25.17 -0.42
C PRO A 321 13.15 25.16 0.66
N ASP A 322 13.44 25.76 1.81
CA ASP A 322 12.54 25.95 2.95
C ASP A 322 12.05 24.62 3.59
N LYS A 323 12.84 23.55 3.46
CA LYS A 323 12.50 22.22 4.01
C LYS A 323 13.45 21.84 5.14
N GLU A 324 12.88 21.64 6.33
CA GLU A 324 13.64 21.24 7.54
C GLU A 324 14.30 19.87 7.42
N ASN A 325 13.78 18.99 6.55
CA ASN A 325 14.31 17.65 6.35
C ASN A 325 14.80 17.46 4.91
N ALA A 326 15.94 16.80 4.79
CA ALA A 326 16.42 16.18 3.58
C ALA A 326 16.05 14.69 3.55
N VAL A 327 16.02 14.13 2.35
CA VAL A 327 15.81 12.71 2.09
C VAL A 327 16.93 12.15 1.22
N MET A 328 17.15 10.85 1.33
CA MET A 328 17.98 10.06 0.43
C MET A 328 17.12 8.92 -0.11
N TYR A 329 17.18 8.68 -1.41
CA TYR A 329 16.81 7.41 -2.00
C TYR A 329 18.01 6.79 -2.71
N ALA A 330 18.18 5.50 -2.51
CA ALA A 330 19.22 4.71 -3.13
C ALA A 330 18.59 3.51 -3.84
N GLY A 331 19.13 3.11 -4.98
CA GLY A 331 18.74 1.86 -5.59
C GLY A 331 19.31 1.59 -6.96
N TYR A 332 19.19 0.34 -7.37
CA TYR A 332 19.45 -0.12 -8.73
C TYR A 332 18.75 -1.45 -8.96
N ASP A 333 18.43 -1.74 -10.21
CA ASP A 333 17.92 -3.04 -10.65
C ASP A 333 18.99 -3.94 -11.29
N PHE A 334 18.72 -5.24 -11.28
CA PHE A 334 19.60 -6.26 -11.86
C PHE A 334 18.81 -7.50 -12.31
N PRO A 335 19.34 -8.33 -13.23
CA PRO A 335 18.67 -9.54 -13.69
C PRO A 335 18.51 -10.60 -12.59
N PHE A 336 17.36 -10.61 -11.92
CA PHE A 336 17.05 -11.52 -10.82
C PHE A 336 15.53 -11.72 -10.70
N ARG A 337 15.08 -12.94 -10.40
CA ARG A 337 13.66 -13.23 -10.12
C ARG A 337 13.50 -14.04 -8.85
N ASP A 338 12.29 -14.09 -8.32
CA ASP A 338 12.02 -14.74 -7.03
C ASP A 338 12.08 -16.28 -7.04
N THR A 339 12.36 -16.89 -8.20
CA THR A 339 12.67 -18.32 -8.34
C THR A 339 14.17 -18.61 -8.45
N ASN A 340 15.02 -17.58 -8.29
CA ASN A 340 16.46 -17.77 -8.22
C ASN A 340 16.84 -18.60 -6.96
N PRO A 341 17.77 -19.57 -7.06
CA PRO A 341 18.25 -20.34 -5.91
C PRO A 341 18.83 -19.51 -4.75
N ASP A 342 19.21 -18.26 -4.98
CA ASP A 342 19.73 -17.37 -3.94
C ASP A 342 18.64 -16.42 -3.38
N TYR A 343 17.38 -16.52 -3.82
CA TYR A 343 16.32 -15.58 -3.44
C TYR A 343 16.06 -15.53 -1.92
N GLU A 344 15.89 -16.68 -1.28
CA GLU A 344 15.63 -16.75 0.15
C GLU A 344 16.82 -16.22 0.97
N ALA A 345 18.05 -16.47 0.50
CA ALA A 345 19.25 -15.90 1.10
C ALA A 345 19.27 -14.37 0.98
N MET A 346 18.88 -13.82 -0.17
CA MET A 346 18.73 -12.38 -0.38
C MET A 346 17.61 -11.77 0.48
N VAL A 347 16.52 -12.49 0.73
CA VAL A 347 15.44 -12.04 1.63
C VAL A 347 15.94 -11.95 3.07
N VAL A 348 16.69 -12.95 3.55
CA VAL A 348 17.31 -12.92 4.90
C VAL A 348 18.32 -11.77 5.00
N ALA A 349 19.23 -11.64 4.03
CA ALA A 349 20.20 -10.54 3.99
C ALA A 349 19.52 -9.16 4.00
N SER A 350 18.46 -9.00 3.20
CA SER A 350 17.66 -7.77 3.17
C SER A 350 17.03 -7.43 4.52
N TYR A 351 16.54 -8.44 5.25
CA TYR A 351 15.96 -8.24 6.58
C TYR A 351 17.01 -7.74 7.57
N ILE A 352 18.22 -8.30 7.54
CA ILE A 352 19.35 -7.87 8.38
C ILE A 352 19.79 -6.44 8.03
N MET A 353 19.88 -6.12 6.73
CA MET A 353 20.40 -4.82 6.27
C MET A 353 19.49 -3.65 6.61
N GLY A 354 18.20 -3.73 6.24
CA GLY A 354 17.29 -2.59 6.35
C GLY A 354 15.82 -2.95 6.60
N GLY A 355 15.45 -4.22 6.51
CA GLY A 355 14.06 -4.66 6.68
C GLY A 355 13.60 -4.79 8.15
N GLY A 356 14.54 -5.00 9.08
CA GLY A 356 14.26 -4.98 10.51
C GLY A 356 14.04 -3.55 11.03
N PHE A 357 12.78 -3.17 11.29
CA PHE A 357 12.39 -1.79 11.61
C PHE A 357 13.15 -1.13 12.78
N LEU A 358 13.60 -1.89 13.79
CA LEU A 358 14.33 -1.34 14.94
C LEU A 358 15.80 -1.78 15.06
N ASN A 359 16.18 -2.94 14.52
CA ASN A 359 17.47 -3.58 14.79
C ASN A 359 18.25 -3.98 13.53
N SER A 360 17.88 -3.48 12.35
CA SER A 360 18.68 -3.69 11.14
C SER A 360 20.02 -2.97 11.22
N ARG A 361 21.03 -3.42 10.47
CA ARG A 361 22.38 -2.79 10.45
C ARG A 361 22.30 -1.29 10.14
N LEU A 362 21.51 -0.91 9.13
CA LEU A 362 21.33 0.49 8.75
C LEU A 362 20.68 1.33 9.88
N ALA A 363 19.62 0.81 10.52
CA ALA A 363 18.96 1.50 11.62
C ALA A 363 19.87 1.62 12.85
N THR A 364 20.59 0.56 13.21
CA THR A 364 21.53 0.57 14.34
C THR A 364 22.67 1.55 14.11
N ARG A 365 23.25 1.58 12.91
CA ARG A 365 24.33 2.52 12.57
C ARG A 365 23.84 3.97 12.54
N ILE A 366 22.91 4.27 11.65
CA ILE A 366 22.64 5.66 11.25
C ILE A 366 21.70 6.35 12.25
N ARG A 367 20.72 5.61 12.80
CA ARG A 367 19.75 6.16 13.76
C ARG A 367 20.19 6.01 15.21
N GLN A 368 20.60 4.82 15.64
CA GLN A 368 20.88 4.58 17.07
C GLN A 368 22.27 5.07 17.49
N LYS A 369 23.30 4.74 16.72
CA LYS A 369 24.70 5.06 17.08
C LYS A 369 25.07 6.49 16.70
N ASP A 370 24.70 6.89 15.48
CA ASP A 370 25.16 8.14 14.90
C ASP A 370 24.14 9.29 15.10
N GLY A 371 22.86 8.98 15.34
CA GLY A 371 21.82 9.97 15.62
C GLY A 371 21.48 10.90 14.45
N MET A 372 21.85 10.52 13.22
CA MET A 372 21.82 11.40 12.05
C MET A 372 20.51 11.33 11.24
N SER A 373 19.67 10.34 11.51
CA SER A 373 18.45 10.10 10.73
C SER A 373 17.23 9.81 11.60
N TYR A 374 16.10 10.40 11.22
CA TYR A 374 14.79 10.14 11.81
C TYR A 374 14.19 8.81 11.32
N GLY A 375 14.58 8.34 10.14
CA GLY A 375 14.13 7.08 9.57
C GLY A 375 15.06 6.64 8.45
N VAL A 376 15.52 5.40 8.52
CA VAL A 376 16.42 4.79 7.54
C VAL A 376 16.02 3.34 7.34
N GLY A 377 16.13 2.85 6.12
CA GLY A 377 15.83 1.48 5.79
C GLY A 377 16.24 1.15 4.37
N GLY A 378 15.90 -0.06 3.97
CA GLY A 378 16.22 -0.55 2.65
C GLY A 378 15.95 -2.03 2.54
N GLY A 379 16.14 -2.56 1.35
CA GLY A 379 16.00 -3.98 1.15
C GLY A 379 16.10 -4.41 -0.30
N PHE A 380 15.58 -5.59 -0.54
CA PHE A 380 15.61 -6.26 -1.81
C PHE A 380 14.21 -6.78 -2.15
N SER A 381 13.87 -6.70 -3.43
CA SER A 381 12.67 -7.29 -4.00
C SER A 381 13.00 -7.89 -5.36
N ALA A 382 12.20 -8.86 -5.80
CA ALA A 382 12.36 -9.46 -7.12
C ALA A 382 11.01 -9.73 -7.77
N HIS A 383 10.96 -9.58 -9.09
CA HIS A 383 9.75 -9.84 -9.85
C HIS A 383 9.45 -11.36 -9.87
N PRO A 384 8.17 -11.77 -9.78
CA PRO A 384 7.79 -13.19 -9.82
C PRO A 384 7.99 -13.89 -11.16
N ILE A 385 8.09 -13.13 -12.26
CA ILE A 385 8.16 -13.64 -13.64
C ILE A 385 9.43 -13.18 -14.36
N ASP A 386 9.82 -11.92 -14.18
CA ASP A 386 10.82 -11.26 -15.00
C ASP A 386 12.16 -11.26 -14.29
N GLN A 387 13.24 -11.19 -15.07
CA GLN A 387 14.58 -10.99 -14.55
C GLN A 387 14.77 -9.53 -14.13
N ARG A 388 14.13 -9.16 -13.02
CA ARG A 388 14.25 -7.83 -12.39
C ARG A 388 14.20 -7.94 -10.87
N GLY A 389 15.37 -7.94 -10.27
CA GLY A 389 15.59 -7.68 -8.85
C GLY A 389 15.86 -6.20 -8.64
N TYR A 390 15.49 -5.69 -7.48
CA TYR A 390 15.71 -4.30 -7.10
C TYR A 390 16.27 -4.24 -5.69
N PHE A 391 17.44 -3.62 -5.56
CA PHE A 391 17.97 -3.20 -4.27
C PHE A 391 17.58 -1.75 -4.03
N SER A 392 17.10 -1.42 -2.83
CA SER A 392 16.66 -0.08 -2.48
C SER A 392 17.09 0.33 -1.08
N GLY A 393 17.20 1.63 -0.87
CA GLY A 393 17.47 2.25 0.42
C GLY A 393 16.78 3.61 0.51
N TYR A 394 16.48 4.04 1.73
CA TYR A 394 16.02 5.38 2.00
C TYR A 394 16.56 5.89 3.33
N ALA A 395 16.68 7.21 3.47
CA ALA A 395 16.93 7.87 4.75
C ALA A 395 16.24 9.24 4.80
N ILE A 396 15.83 9.66 6.01
CA ILE A 396 15.28 10.99 6.33
C ILE A 396 16.19 11.63 7.36
N MET A 397 16.67 12.84 7.11
CA MET A 397 17.76 13.47 7.88
C MET A 397 17.66 15.00 7.84
N GLY A 398 18.41 15.68 8.71
CA GLY A 398 18.66 17.12 8.52
C GLY A 398 19.55 17.35 7.28
N PRO A 399 19.37 18.46 6.53
CA PRO A 399 20.18 18.74 5.34
C PRO A 399 21.70 18.74 5.60
N ASP A 400 22.13 19.23 6.76
CA ASP A 400 23.51 19.26 7.26
C ASP A 400 24.15 17.87 7.44
N ASN A 401 23.32 16.83 7.58
CA ASN A 401 23.75 15.45 7.76
C ASN A 401 23.74 14.62 6.47
N SER A 402 23.32 15.20 5.34
CA SER A 402 23.13 14.50 4.06
C SER A 402 24.36 13.70 3.63
N GLU A 403 25.53 14.33 3.54
CA GLU A 403 26.77 13.66 3.12
C GLU A 403 27.19 12.54 4.07
N LYS A 404 27.04 12.76 5.39
CA LYS A 404 27.40 11.78 6.43
C LYS A 404 26.50 10.55 6.37
N VAL A 405 25.20 10.74 6.16
CA VAL A 405 24.23 9.64 6.06
C VAL A 405 24.46 8.84 4.79
N VAL A 406 24.73 9.49 3.65
CA VAL A 406 25.07 8.80 2.39
C VAL A 406 26.34 7.95 2.56
N ALA A 407 27.38 8.52 3.19
CA ALA A 407 28.61 7.79 3.48
C ALA A 407 28.36 6.59 4.41
N ALA A 408 27.65 6.80 5.52
CA ALA A 408 27.35 5.74 6.48
C ALA A 408 26.49 4.62 5.87
N PHE A 409 25.53 4.95 4.99
CA PHE A 409 24.74 3.96 4.26
C PHE A 409 25.63 3.08 3.39
N LEU A 410 26.51 3.70 2.59
CA LEU A 410 27.41 2.96 1.70
C LEU A 410 28.43 2.12 2.47
N GLU A 411 29.01 2.68 3.54
CA GLU A 411 29.93 1.95 4.42
C GLU A 411 29.28 0.67 4.98
N GLU A 412 28.00 0.73 5.39
CA GLU A 412 27.30 -0.46 5.89
C GLU A 412 27.04 -1.50 4.80
N VAL A 413 26.69 -1.06 3.59
CA VAL A 413 26.52 -1.98 2.46
C VAL A 413 27.86 -2.60 2.06
N GLU A 414 28.92 -1.80 2.00
CA GLU A 414 30.29 -2.26 1.72
C GLU A 414 30.77 -3.26 2.77
N ARG A 415 30.55 -2.97 4.06
CA ARG A 415 30.84 -3.92 5.14
C ARG A 415 30.07 -5.23 4.98
N ALA A 416 28.78 -5.18 4.67
CA ALA A 416 27.99 -6.38 4.47
C ALA A 416 28.45 -7.22 3.26
N VAL A 417 28.94 -6.57 2.21
CA VAL A 417 29.54 -7.26 1.05
C VAL A 417 30.91 -7.86 1.40
N ALA A 418 31.74 -7.15 2.17
CA ALA A 418 33.12 -7.57 2.47
C ALA A 418 33.20 -8.59 3.61
N ASP A 419 32.49 -8.34 4.71
CA ASP A 419 32.59 -9.09 5.96
C ASP A 419 31.45 -10.11 6.12
N GLY A 420 30.37 -9.97 5.34
CA GLY A 420 29.18 -10.80 5.44
C GLY A 420 28.33 -10.54 6.69
N PHE A 421 27.55 -11.55 7.07
CA PHE A 421 26.65 -11.55 8.23
C PHE A 421 27.10 -12.59 9.26
N THR A 422 26.81 -12.32 10.53
CA THR A 422 27.09 -13.28 11.61
C THR A 422 25.98 -14.33 11.71
N GLU A 423 26.30 -15.49 12.32
CA GLU A 423 25.29 -16.51 12.61
C GLU A 423 24.16 -15.97 13.51
N GLU A 424 24.50 -15.10 14.46
CA GLU A 424 23.52 -14.49 15.37
C GLU A 424 22.53 -13.59 14.61
N GLU A 425 23.01 -12.80 13.65
CA GLU A 425 22.16 -11.96 12.80
C GLU A 425 21.24 -12.81 11.92
N VAL A 426 21.79 -13.88 11.34
CA VAL A 426 21.05 -14.77 10.42
C VAL A 426 20.01 -15.59 11.16
N GLU A 427 20.32 -16.15 12.32
CA GLU A 427 19.34 -16.86 13.15
C GLU A 427 18.22 -15.93 13.64
N ALA A 428 18.57 -14.71 14.07
CA ALA A 428 17.58 -13.72 14.48
C ALA A 428 16.67 -13.30 13.31
N ALA A 429 17.24 -13.11 12.12
CA ALA A 429 16.50 -12.75 10.92
C ALA A 429 15.56 -13.87 10.45
N LYS A 430 16.05 -15.12 10.40
CA LYS A 430 15.24 -16.31 10.08
C LYS A 430 14.03 -16.42 10.99
N LYS A 431 14.25 -16.36 12.30
CA LYS A 431 13.17 -16.39 13.29
C LYS A 431 12.20 -15.23 13.10
N GLY A 432 12.71 -14.00 12.96
CA GLY A 432 11.89 -12.81 12.77
C GLY A 432 11.01 -12.87 11.52
N LEU A 433 11.56 -13.36 10.40
CA LEU A 433 10.85 -13.55 9.14
C LEU A 433 9.76 -14.63 9.23
N LEU A 434 10.10 -15.82 9.72
CA LEU A 434 9.16 -16.94 9.82
C LEU A 434 8.02 -16.63 10.80
N ASP A 435 8.33 -16.04 11.95
CA ASP A 435 7.32 -15.58 12.91
C ASP A 435 6.42 -14.48 12.28
N SER A 436 6.99 -13.60 11.45
CA SER A 436 6.25 -12.57 10.74
C SER A 436 5.30 -13.17 9.71
N TYR A 437 5.75 -14.14 8.91
CA TYR A 437 4.91 -14.82 7.93
C TYR A 437 3.75 -15.55 8.58
N LEU A 438 3.99 -16.26 9.69
CA LEU A 438 2.95 -16.92 10.47
C LEU A 438 1.91 -15.92 10.99
N ARG A 439 2.34 -14.80 11.60
CA ARG A 439 1.42 -13.76 12.10
C ARG A 439 0.64 -13.09 10.98
N GLN A 440 1.28 -12.82 9.84
CA GLN A 440 0.61 -12.19 8.70
C GLN A 440 -0.51 -13.07 8.15
N ARG A 441 -0.32 -14.40 8.13
CA ARG A 441 -1.34 -15.37 7.71
C ARG A 441 -2.56 -15.45 8.63
N SER A 442 -2.53 -14.85 9.83
CA SER A 442 -3.74 -14.67 10.63
C SER A 442 -4.68 -13.59 10.08
N SER A 443 -4.26 -12.80 9.10
CA SER A 443 -5.08 -11.78 8.44
C SER A 443 -5.72 -12.30 7.15
N ASP A 444 -7.03 -12.12 7.03
CA ASP A 444 -7.80 -12.47 5.83
C ASP A 444 -7.32 -11.72 4.60
N GLY A 445 -6.87 -10.48 4.76
CA GLY A 445 -6.27 -9.69 3.69
C GLY A 445 -4.99 -10.33 3.16
N THR A 446 -4.15 -10.87 4.05
CA THR A 446 -2.95 -11.60 3.66
C THR A 446 -3.31 -12.88 2.92
N ILE A 447 -4.22 -13.71 3.47
CA ILE A 447 -4.64 -14.97 2.83
C ILE A 447 -5.26 -14.69 1.45
N SER A 448 -6.15 -13.71 1.36
CA SER A 448 -6.80 -13.32 0.11
C SER A 448 -5.77 -12.87 -0.94
N ASN A 449 -4.84 -11.98 -0.59
CA ASN A 449 -3.78 -11.55 -1.52
C ASN A 449 -2.83 -12.69 -1.91
N MET A 450 -2.55 -13.59 -0.96
CA MET A 450 -1.72 -14.77 -1.14
C MET A 450 -2.32 -15.71 -2.19
N LEU A 451 -3.55 -16.20 -1.95
CA LEU A 451 -4.29 -17.06 -2.88
C LEU A 451 -4.46 -16.40 -4.25
N ASN A 452 -4.71 -15.10 -4.28
CA ASN A 452 -4.90 -14.37 -5.52
C ASN A 452 -3.62 -14.33 -6.38
N SER A 453 -2.50 -14.02 -5.73
CA SER A 453 -1.18 -14.00 -6.37
C SER A 453 -0.77 -15.40 -6.81
N ASP A 454 -1.02 -16.40 -5.98
CA ASP A 454 -0.65 -17.79 -6.24
C ASP A 454 -1.41 -18.35 -7.43
N MET A 455 -2.72 -18.08 -7.54
CA MET A 455 -3.44 -18.36 -8.78
C MET A 455 -2.76 -17.70 -9.97
N PHE A 456 -2.47 -16.40 -9.90
CA PHE A 456 -1.89 -15.69 -11.04
C PHE A 456 -0.54 -16.26 -11.48
N TYR A 457 0.35 -16.52 -10.54
CA TYR A 457 1.69 -17.02 -10.81
C TYR A 457 1.77 -18.55 -10.92
N SER A 458 0.63 -19.24 -10.85
CA SER A 458 0.54 -20.72 -10.86
C SER A 458 1.40 -21.36 -9.76
N ARG A 459 1.18 -20.89 -8.53
CA ARG A 459 1.84 -21.34 -7.29
C ARG A 459 0.79 -21.90 -6.34
N ASP A 460 1.27 -22.61 -5.33
CA ASP A 460 0.46 -23.21 -4.27
C ASP A 460 1.12 -23.01 -2.90
N MET A 461 0.51 -23.59 -1.87
CA MET A 461 1.05 -23.52 -0.51
C MET A 461 2.35 -24.33 -0.36
N ASP A 462 2.56 -25.37 -1.17
CA ASP A 462 3.80 -26.17 -1.15
C ASP A 462 5.00 -25.33 -1.62
N PHE A 463 4.81 -24.52 -2.66
CA PHE A 463 5.82 -23.53 -3.08
C PHE A 463 6.22 -22.60 -1.93
N ARG A 464 5.25 -22.16 -1.12
CA ARG A 464 5.52 -21.30 0.04
C ARG A 464 6.18 -22.05 1.18
N GLN A 465 5.76 -23.29 1.44
CA GLN A 465 6.37 -24.13 2.47
C GLN A 465 7.84 -24.40 2.14
N ALA A 466 8.15 -24.72 0.88
CA ALA A 466 9.51 -24.91 0.41
C ALA A 466 10.39 -23.67 0.61
N ARG A 467 9.82 -22.45 0.48
CA ARG A 467 10.55 -21.21 0.78
C ARG A 467 10.82 -21.04 2.28
N GLU A 468 9.83 -21.32 3.13
CA GLU A 468 9.99 -21.24 4.58
C GLU A 468 11.00 -22.25 5.10
N ASP A 469 10.96 -23.48 4.57
CA ASP A 469 11.93 -24.54 4.90
C ASP A 469 13.34 -24.14 4.46
N LYS A 470 13.46 -23.53 3.28
CA LYS A 470 14.74 -23.02 2.80
C LYS A 470 15.26 -21.89 3.67
N ILE A 471 14.43 -20.92 4.06
CA ILE A 471 14.81 -19.86 4.99
C ILE A 471 15.30 -20.46 6.31
N ALA A 472 14.57 -21.43 6.87
CA ALA A 472 14.94 -22.08 8.12
C ALA A 472 16.31 -22.80 8.05
N GLY A 473 16.65 -23.35 6.88
CA GLY A 473 17.89 -24.10 6.65
C GLY A 473 19.12 -23.25 6.28
N LEU A 474 18.97 -21.94 6.02
CA LEU A 474 20.08 -21.08 5.60
C LEU A 474 21.13 -20.89 6.71
N THR A 475 22.40 -20.89 6.27
CA THR A 475 23.60 -20.57 7.07
C THR A 475 24.10 -19.15 6.82
N ALA A 476 24.92 -18.61 7.72
CA ALA A 476 25.52 -17.29 7.52
C ALA A 476 26.40 -17.18 6.27
N GLU A 477 27.12 -18.25 5.91
CA GLU A 477 27.96 -18.31 4.71
C GLU A 477 27.11 -18.19 3.43
N GLU A 478 25.98 -18.91 3.34
CA GLU A 478 25.09 -18.86 2.18
C GLU A 478 24.45 -17.47 2.00
N VAL A 479 23.99 -16.87 3.11
CA VAL A 479 23.40 -15.52 3.10
C VAL A 479 24.44 -14.48 2.68
N SER A 480 25.66 -14.55 3.22
CA SER A 480 26.76 -13.63 2.89
C SER A 480 27.24 -13.79 1.45
N THR A 481 27.33 -15.03 0.97
CA THR A 481 27.71 -15.35 -0.41
C THR A 481 26.66 -14.84 -1.40
N ALA A 482 25.38 -15.05 -1.12
CA ALA A 482 24.31 -14.52 -1.95
C ALA A 482 24.35 -12.98 -2.00
N PHE A 483 24.46 -12.32 -0.84
CA PHE A 483 24.48 -10.86 -0.79
C PHE A 483 25.65 -10.27 -1.56
N SER A 484 26.88 -10.72 -1.31
CA SER A 484 28.09 -10.25 -2.02
C SER A 484 28.09 -10.56 -3.52
N LYS A 485 27.36 -11.60 -3.95
CA LYS A 485 27.23 -11.97 -5.36
C LYS A 485 26.36 -11.00 -6.17
N TYR A 486 25.29 -10.46 -5.57
CA TYR A 486 24.32 -9.62 -6.28
C TYR A 486 24.36 -8.14 -5.88
N ILE A 487 24.86 -7.84 -4.67
CA ILE A 487 24.96 -6.48 -4.18
C ILE A 487 26.34 -5.89 -4.48
N ASP A 488 26.34 -4.84 -5.29
CA ASP A 488 27.53 -4.10 -5.70
C ASP A 488 27.36 -2.63 -5.27
N PRO A 489 28.06 -2.18 -4.20
CA PRO A 489 27.97 -0.81 -3.72
C PRO A 489 28.29 0.23 -4.81
N ALA A 490 29.16 -0.12 -5.76
CA ALA A 490 29.54 0.77 -6.85
C ALA A 490 28.43 0.98 -7.88
N LYS A 491 27.39 0.13 -7.92
CA LYS A 491 26.25 0.27 -8.84
C LYS A 491 25.07 1.04 -8.24
N ILE A 492 25.12 1.39 -6.96
CA ILE A 492 24.03 2.08 -6.29
C ILE A 492 23.92 3.51 -6.80
N SER A 493 22.81 3.84 -7.45
CA SER A 493 22.41 5.23 -7.71
C SER A 493 21.84 5.83 -6.44
N ILE A 494 22.27 7.04 -6.09
CA ILE A 494 21.84 7.78 -4.91
C ILE A 494 21.34 9.16 -5.34
N VAL A 495 20.13 9.50 -4.91
CA VAL A 495 19.57 10.84 -5.05
C VAL A 495 19.23 11.37 -3.67
N THR A 496 19.75 12.54 -3.33
CA THR A 496 19.36 13.29 -2.14
C THR A 496 18.50 14.49 -2.53
N SER A 497 17.59 14.90 -1.66
CA SER A 497 16.88 16.16 -1.82
C SER A 497 16.61 16.83 -0.49
N GLY A 498 16.83 18.14 -0.40
CA GLY A 498 16.70 18.94 0.81
C GLY A 498 17.11 20.39 0.55
N ASP A 499 17.00 21.24 1.57
CA ASP A 499 17.49 22.62 1.52
C ASP A 499 19.01 22.63 1.77
N PHE A 500 19.80 22.62 0.70
CA PHE A 500 21.25 22.62 0.79
C PHE A 500 21.84 24.02 0.61
N ALA A 501 21.10 24.94 -0.02
CA ALA A 501 21.53 26.31 -0.23
C ALA A 501 21.65 27.10 1.08
N SER A 502 20.69 26.94 2.01
CA SER A 502 20.72 27.58 3.33
C SER A 502 21.99 27.27 4.14
N LEU A 503 22.53 26.06 4.01
CA LEU A 503 23.78 25.65 4.67
C LEU A 503 25.01 26.42 4.16
N MET A 504 25.01 26.78 2.88
CA MET A 504 26.10 27.56 2.28
C MET A 504 26.06 29.03 2.74
N GLU A 505 24.86 29.57 2.97
CA GLU A 505 24.66 30.92 3.52
C GLU A 505 25.08 31.00 5.00
N GLU A 506 24.73 30.00 5.81
CA GLU A 506 25.14 29.94 7.23
C GLU A 506 26.65 29.73 7.43
N SER A 507 27.33 29.07 6.49
CA SER A 507 28.79 28.85 6.56
C SER A 507 29.64 30.06 6.11
N GLY A 508 29.00 31.10 5.57
CA GLY A 508 29.62 32.31 5.05
C GLY A 508 29.63 33.52 6.01
N GLU A 509 29.05 33.39 7.20
CA GLU A 509 29.15 34.33 8.33
C GLU A 509 30.20 33.87 9.36
#